data_AF-A0A7S4BI68-F1
#
_entry.id   AF-A0A7S4BI68-F1
#
_cell.length_a   1.000
_cell.length_b   1.000
_cell.length_c   1.000
_cell.angle_alpha   90.00
_cell.angle_beta   90.00
_cell.angle_gamma   90.00
#
_symmetry.space_group_name_H-M   'P 1'
#
loop_
_entity.id
_entity.type
_entity.pdbx_description
1 polymer ?
#
loop_
_entity_poly.entity_id
_entity_poly.type
_entity_poly.pdbx_seq_one_letter_code
_entity_poly.pdbx_strand_id
1 'polypeptide(L)'
;MRIKELRALLAAEQRLGNEARSSAEAASAALPHLARQHVNLQHSLQSLGRSSLPGSEADNRSEQRLATPYTLMCVCPEPSVPPAALRPFERSFAALLWILRSEPAALAAILSHEGTPPTIAVQLLINFIFRHLWQPDEERRFLLVVKHLLERTGGLKADNLPMLLLGVYFRVAPGVSAWLQAVVGDTVRRVVALAHNGCSLVADSADAYASLPQHVRAQVDADVQRGACFNKETHAAVQASVAARRGDVSDVCEGMLALALKLARAMPQGVRSALCLIQTVGITGGGGETAERAQRSDLNLSADANVDGSGAVGSAADSRIGATRERAGVPIGGASSLLSLLLAPAVAFPEAFAILLPLAVTDNARRSLHEVACALVRAS
;
A
#
# COMPACT_ATOMS: atom_id res chain seq x y z
N MET A 1 -54.51 -28.63 17.68
CA MET A 1 -53.31 -29.14 16.98
C MET A 1 -52.27 -28.05 16.72
N ARG A 2 -52.62 -26.93 16.08
CA ARG A 2 -51.69 -25.85 15.67
C ARG A 2 -50.71 -25.31 16.73
N ILE A 3 -51.09 -25.21 18.00
CA ILE A 3 -50.19 -24.73 19.07
C ILE A 3 -49.07 -25.74 19.40
N LYS A 4 -49.35 -27.05 19.28
CA LYS A 4 -48.33 -28.09 19.50
C LYS A 4 -47.32 -28.12 18.33
N GLU A 5 -47.80 -27.92 17.11
CA GLU A 5 -46.96 -27.80 15.90
C GLU A 5 -46.05 -26.57 15.95
N LEU A 6 -46.58 -25.41 16.35
CA LEU A 6 -45.77 -24.20 16.52
C LEU A 6 -44.67 -24.35 17.58
N ARG A 7 -44.96 -25.02 18.70
CA ARG A 7 -43.96 -25.31 19.72
C ARG A 7 -42.89 -26.30 19.24
N ALA A 8 -43.28 -27.28 18.43
CA ALA A 8 -42.34 -28.22 17.82
C ALA A 8 -41.42 -27.53 16.80
N LEU A 9 -41.96 -26.62 15.99
CA LEU A 9 -41.19 -25.84 15.02
C LEU A 9 -40.20 -24.88 15.70
N LEU A 10 -40.62 -24.20 16.78
CA LEU A 10 -39.77 -23.27 17.51
C LEU A 10 -38.63 -24.01 18.25
N ALA A 11 -38.90 -25.21 18.77
CA ALA A 11 -37.86 -26.09 19.33
C ALA A 11 -36.90 -26.63 18.26
N ALA A 12 -37.37 -26.91 17.04
CA ALA A 12 -36.52 -27.32 15.92
C ALA A 12 -35.62 -26.17 15.45
N GLU A 13 -36.15 -24.95 15.37
CA GLU A 13 -35.38 -23.76 14.98
C GLU A 13 -34.27 -23.43 16.00
N GLN A 14 -34.57 -23.55 17.30
CA GLN A 14 -33.56 -23.38 18.36
C GLN A 14 -32.46 -24.45 18.30
N ARG A 15 -32.81 -25.70 17.96
CA ARG A 15 -31.81 -26.77 17.76
C ARG A 15 -30.90 -26.46 16.57
N LEU A 16 -31.47 -26.06 15.44
CA LEU A 16 -30.71 -25.68 14.24
C LEU A 16 -29.82 -24.46 14.51
N GLY A 17 -30.30 -23.47 15.27
CA GLY A 17 -29.49 -22.31 15.67
C GLY A 17 -28.30 -22.69 16.55
N ASN A 18 -28.49 -23.62 17.49
CA ASN A 18 -27.41 -24.12 18.34
C ASN A 18 -26.41 -24.99 17.58
N GLU A 19 -26.87 -25.83 16.65
CA GLU A 19 -26.01 -26.61 15.77
C GLU A 19 -25.17 -25.70 14.86
N ALA A 20 -25.79 -24.69 14.23
CA ALA A 20 -25.09 -23.72 13.40
C ALA A 20 -24.06 -22.90 14.19
N ARG A 21 -24.39 -22.50 15.42
CA ARG A 21 -23.45 -21.80 16.31
C ARG A 21 -22.27 -22.69 16.72
N SER A 22 -22.52 -23.94 17.09
CA SER A 22 -21.46 -24.90 17.42
C SER A 22 -20.55 -25.22 16.23
N SER A 23 -21.14 -25.29 15.01
CA SER A 23 -20.40 -25.47 13.76
C SER A 23 -19.55 -24.25 13.43
N ALA A 24 -20.07 -23.04 13.63
CA ALA A 24 -19.33 -21.79 13.44
C ALA A 24 -18.20 -21.63 14.45
N GLU A 25 -18.41 -22.00 15.72
CA GLU A 25 -17.38 -21.99 16.76
C GLU A 25 -16.30 -23.05 16.49
N ALA A 26 -16.68 -24.24 16.02
CA ALA A 26 -15.73 -25.28 15.59
C ALA A 26 -14.92 -24.85 14.34
N ALA A 27 -15.56 -24.24 13.35
CA ALA A 27 -14.89 -23.67 12.18
C ALA A 27 -13.95 -22.52 12.56
N SER A 28 -14.38 -21.64 13.47
CA SER A 28 -13.56 -20.56 14.01
C SER A 28 -12.36 -21.07 14.81
N ALA A 29 -12.50 -22.19 15.53
CA ALA A 29 -11.40 -22.84 16.24
C ALA A 29 -10.43 -23.55 15.27
N ALA A 30 -10.93 -24.04 14.12
CA ALA A 30 -10.13 -24.68 13.09
C ALA A 30 -9.37 -23.68 12.20
N LEU A 31 -9.89 -22.46 12.01
CA LEU A 31 -9.27 -21.41 11.18
C LEU A 31 -7.81 -21.07 11.56
N PRO A 32 -7.45 -20.89 12.84
CA PRO A 32 -6.05 -20.71 13.26
C PRO A 32 -5.16 -21.91 12.97
N HIS A 33 -5.73 -23.12 12.92
CA HIS A 33 -4.97 -24.33 12.59
C HIS A 33 -4.74 -24.45 11.09
N LEU A 34 -5.78 -24.22 10.28
CA LEU A 34 -5.70 -24.17 8.81
C LEU A 34 -4.81 -23.03 8.31
N ALA A 35 -4.87 -21.85 8.94
CA ALA A 35 -3.98 -20.73 8.63
C ALA A 35 -2.50 -21.09 8.91
N ARG A 36 -2.24 -21.80 10.01
CA ARG A 36 -0.89 -22.33 10.32
C ARG A 36 -0.44 -23.40 9.34
N GLN A 37 -1.34 -24.32 8.96
CA GLN A 37 -1.05 -25.34 7.94
C GLN A 37 -0.77 -24.73 6.56
N HIS A 38 -1.51 -23.69 6.16
CA HIS A 38 -1.30 -22.98 4.91
C HIS A 38 0.05 -22.25 4.88
N VAL A 39 0.43 -21.58 5.98
CA VAL A 39 1.75 -20.94 6.11
C VAL A 39 2.88 -21.97 6.07
N ASN A 40 2.70 -23.12 6.73
CA ASN A 40 3.68 -24.22 6.68
C ASN A 40 3.81 -24.83 5.29
N LEU A 41 2.70 -25.03 4.57
CA LEU A 41 2.70 -25.50 3.18
C LEU A 41 3.38 -24.50 2.24
N GLN A 42 3.13 -23.20 2.41
CA GLN A 42 3.82 -22.16 1.64
C GLN A 42 5.33 -22.17 1.90
N HIS A 43 5.76 -22.35 3.15
CA HIS A 43 7.18 -22.49 3.49
C HIS A 43 7.81 -23.76 2.89
N SER A 44 7.12 -24.90 2.93
CA SER A 44 7.60 -26.15 2.32
C SER A 44 7.67 -26.09 0.79
N LEU A 45 6.70 -25.45 0.13
CA LEU A 45 6.72 -25.27 -1.33
C LEU A 45 7.82 -24.30 -1.77
N GLN A 46 8.09 -23.24 -1.00
CA GLN A 46 9.20 -22.31 -1.26
C GLN A 46 10.58 -22.96 -1.05
N SER A 47 10.72 -23.92 -0.12
CA SER A 47 11.98 -24.64 0.06
C SER A 47 12.22 -25.67 -1.05
N LEU A 48 11.17 -26.34 -1.52
CA LEU A 48 11.24 -27.27 -2.66
C LEU A 48 11.54 -26.57 -3.99
N GLY A 49 11.03 -25.35 -4.19
CA GLY A 49 11.28 -24.55 -5.41
C GLY A 49 12.70 -24.01 -5.54
N ARG A 50 13.53 -24.05 -4.48
CA ARG A 50 14.92 -23.56 -4.50
C ARG A 50 15.98 -24.66 -4.66
N SER A 51 15.61 -25.93 -4.50
CA SER A 51 16.54 -27.06 -4.65
C SER A 51 16.63 -27.62 -6.08
N SER A 52 15.98 -27.00 -7.08
CA SER A 52 15.91 -27.51 -8.46
C SER A 52 16.37 -26.49 -9.50
N LEU A 53 17.62 -26.02 -9.42
CA LEU A 53 18.33 -25.42 -10.56
C LEU A 53 19.74 -26.02 -10.62
N PRO A 54 20.06 -26.88 -11.61
CA PRO A 54 21.37 -27.51 -11.73
C PRO A 54 22.32 -26.62 -12.53
N GLY A 55 23.56 -26.49 -12.06
CA GLY A 55 24.59 -25.78 -12.82
C GLY A 55 25.97 -25.90 -12.19
N SER A 56 26.85 -26.61 -12.88
CA SER A 56 28.30 -26.72 -12.70
C SER A 56 28.80 -27.84 -11.79
N GLU A 57 29.10 -28.95 -12.45
CA GLU A 57 30.02 -29.99 -12.03
C GLU A 57 31.46 -29.47 -11.81
N ALA A 58 32.24 -30.33 -11.14
CA ALA A 58 33.69 -30.35 -10.95
C ALA A 58 34.24 -29.44 -9.82
N ASP A 59 34.34 -29.98 -8.61
CA ASP A 59 35.52 -30.79 -8.29
C ASP A 59 35.35 -31.65 -7.03
N ASN A 60 35.70 -32.92 -7.19
CA ASN A 60 35.61 -33.96 -6.18
C ASN A 60 36.71 -33.80 -5.13
N ARG A 61 36.32 -33.61 -3.85
CA ARG A 61 36.82 -34.31 -2.66
C ARG A 61 36.34 -33.63 -1.38
N SER A 62 35.10 -33.89 -0.99
CA SER A 62 34.56 -33.91 0.40
C SER A 62 33.04 -33.67 0.45
N GLU A 63 32.26 -34.36 -0.39
CA GLU A 63 30.80 -34.44 -0.18
C GLU A 63 30.47 -35.51 0.88
N GLN A 64 30.86 -35.25 2.14
CA GLN A 64 29.93 -35.55 3.22
C GLN A 64 28.77 -34.58 3.02
N ARG A 65 27.74 -35.04 2.30
CA ARG A 65 26.42 -34.41 2.30
C ARG A 65 25.87 -34.51 3.72
N LEU A 66 26.37 -33.64 4.59
CA LEU A 66 25.68 -33.20 5.79
C LEU A 66 24.35 -32.65 5.28
N ALA A 67 23.32 -33.48 5.35
CA ALA A 67 21.94 -33.06 5.19
C ALA A 67 21.78 -31.81 6.05
N THR A 68 21.66 -30.67 5.38
CA THR A 68 21.56 -29.39 6.06
C THR A 68 20.31 -29.40 6.94
N PRO A 69 20.35 -28.85 8.15
CA PRO A 69 19.27 -28.94 9.13
C PRO A 69 17.94 -28.27 8.70
N TYR A 70 17.93 -27.60 7.55
CA TYR A 70 16.75 -26.99 6.94
C TYR A 70 15.72 -28.00 6.45
N THR A 71 16.13 -29.21 6.05
CA THR A 71 15.21 -30.23 5.52
C THR A 71 14.39 -30.93 6.61
N LEU A 72 14.85 -30.88 7.87
CA LEU A 72 14.19 -31.54 9.00
C LEU A 72 13.16 -30.65 9.73
N MET A 73 13.17 -29.33 9.50
CA MET A 73 12.27 -28.41 10.20
C MET A 73 10.83 -28.35 9.64
N CYS A 74 10.57 -28.95 8.47
CA CYS A 74 9.30 -28.75 7.75
C CYS A 74 8.42 -30.00 7.64
N VAL A 75 8.67 -31.08 8.40
CA VAL A 75 7.95 -32.37 8.20
C VAL A 75 7.21 -32.90 9.44
N CYS A 76 7.17 -32.21 10.59
CA CYS A 76 6.45 -32.75 11.76
C CYS A 76 5.17 -31.97 12.08
N PRO A 77 3.97 -32.57 11.86
CA PRO A 77 2.70 -32.01 12.29
C PRO A 77 2.33 -32.60 13.65
N GLU A 78 2.88 -32.05 14.75
CA GLU A 78 2.37 -32.18 16.13
C GLU A 78 3.26 -31.35 17.08
N PRO A 79 2.88 -31.06 18.35
CA PRO A 79 3.59 -30.12 19.21
C PRO A 79 4.87 -30.77 19.76
N SER A 80 5.83 -31.05 18.88
CA SER A 80 7.07 -31.70 19.26
C SER A 80 7.97 -30.68 19.92
N VAL A 81 8.19 -30.85 21.22
CA VAL A 81 9.37 -30.31 21.89
C VAL A 81 10.57 -30.58 20.98
N PRO A 82 11.30 -29.55 20.58
CA PRO A 82 12.37 -29.69 19.60
C PRO A 82 13.40 -30.72 20.11
N PRO A 83 13.94 -31.58 19.21
CA PRO A 83 14.98 -32.54 19.54
C PRO A 83 16.04 -31.90 20.43
N ALA A 84 16.51 -32.60 21.47
CA ALA A 84 17.43 -32.01 22.45
C ALA A 84 18.68 -31.37 21.82
N ALA A 85 19.12 -31.89 20.67
CA ALA A 85 20.22 -31.36 19.87
C ALA A 85 19.95 -29.98 19.23
N LEU A 86 18.68 -29.63 18.98
CA LEU A 86 18.27 -28.36 18.38
C LEU A 86 17.96 -27.27 19.43
N ARG A 87 17.70 -27.64 20.68
CA ARG A 87 17.39 -26.69 21.77
C ARG A 87 18.48 -25.61 21.98
N PRO A 88 19.79 -25.91 21.91
CA PRO A 88 20.81 -24.87 21.98
C PRO A 88 20.73 -23.89 20.80
N PHE A 89 20.47 -24.40 19.59
CA PHE A 89 20.32 -23.56 18.39
C PHE A 89 19.09 -22.67 18.47
N GLU A 90 17.95 -23.18 18.95
CA GLU A 90 16.75 -22.36 19.16
C GLU A 90 16.94 -21.29 20.23
N ARG A 91 17.66 -21.59 21.32
CA ARG A 91 18.00 -20.59 22.34
C ARG A 91 18.90 -19.51 21.75
N SER A 92 19.93 -19.88 21.00
CA SER A 92 20.82 -18.94 20.32
C SER A 92 20.07 -18.12 19.26
N PHE A 93 19.12 -18.74 18.56
CA PHE A 93 18.31 -18.08 17.55
C PHE A 93 17.29 -17.11 18.15
N ALA A 94 16.63 -17.51 19.23
CA ALA A 94 15.75 -16.64 20.01
C ALA A 94 16.52 -15.47 20.62
N ALA A 95 17.75 -15.71 21.12
CA ALA A 95 18.64 -14.66 21.59
C ALA A 95 19.03 -13.71 20.45
N LEU A 96 19.36 -14.23 19.26
CA LEU A 96 19.64 -13.41 18.08
C LEU A 96 18.42 -12.55 17.70
N LEU A 97 17.23 -13.13 17.62
CA LEU A 97 16.00 -12.39 17.34
C LEU A 97 15.73 -11.31 18.39
N TRP A 98 15.97 -11.62 19.67
CA TRP A 98 15.85 -10.66 20.75
C TRP A 98 16.83 -9.50 20.59
N ILE A 99 18.10 -9.78 20.29
CA ILE A 99 19.14 -8.76 20.03
C ILE A 99 18.76 -7.90 18.82
N LEU A 100 18.31 -8.51 17.73
CA LEU A 100 17.88 -7.77 16.53
C LEU A 100 16.68 -6.87 16.81
N ARG A 101 15.75 -7.29 17.69
CA ARG A 101 14.62 -6.47 18.13
C ARG A 101 15.03 -5.36 19.07
N SER A 102 16.03 -5.58 19.93
CA SER A 102 16.50 -4.57 20.90
C SER A 102 17.38 -3.50 20.27
N GLU A 103 18.00 -3.78 19.12
CA GLU A 103 18.95 -2.90 18.44
C GLU A 103 18.42 -2.38 17.07
N PRO A 104 17.40 -1.51 17.06
CA PRO A 104 16.76 -1.05 15.82
C PRO A 104 17.71 -0.28 14.90
N ALA A 105 18.69 0.44 15.46
CA ALA A 105 19.68 1.19 14.68
C ALA A 105 20.68 0.26 13.96
N ALA A 106 21.09 -0.83 14.61
CA ALA A 106 21.98 -1.84 14.02
C ALA A 106 21.23 -2.64 12.94
N LEU A 107 19.98 -3.01 13.21
CA LEU A 107 19.13 -3.70 12.23
C LEU A 107 18.90 -2.84 10.99
N ALA A 108 18.62 -1.54 11.15
CA ALA A 108 18.54 -0.60 10.03
C ALA A 108 19.85 -0.51 9.25
N ALA A 109 21.01 -0.57 9.91
CA ALA A 109 22.32 -0.53 9.26
C ALA A 109 22.54 -1.77 8.37
N ILE A 110 22.26 -2.95 8.91
CA ILE A 110 22.36 -4.24 8.20
C ILE A 110 21.47 -4.24 6.96
N LEU A 111 20.23 -3.75 7.09
CA LEU A 111 19.28 -3.72 5.99
C LEU A 111 19.58 -2.64 4.94
N SER A 112 20.34 -1.60 5.32
CA SER A 112 20.81 -0.57 4.39
C SER A 112 22.09 -0.95 3.65
N HIS A 113 22.79 -2.00 4.08
CA HIS A 113 23.98 -2.49 3.38
C HIS A 113 23.59 -3.17 2.06
N GLU A 114 24.36 -2.87 1.00
CA GLU A 114 24.19 -3.44 -0.33
C GLU A 114 24.18 -4.98 -0.27
N GLY A 115 23.08 -5.58 -0.69
CA GLY A 115 22.96 -7.04 -0.77
C GLY A 115 21.59 -7.61 -0.39
N THR A 116 20.79 -6.90 0.41
CA THR A 116 19.43 -7.35 0.75
C THR A 116 18.39 -6.70 -0.16
N PRO A 117 17.70 -7.44 -1.04
CA PRO A 117 16.60 -6.91 -1.82
C PRO A 117 15.52 -6.31 -0.90
N PRO A 118 14.96 -5.13 -1.21
CA PRO A 118 13.97 -4.48 -0.35
C PRO A 118 12.75 -5.36 -0.03
N THR A 119 12.31 -6.17 -1.00
CA THR A 119 11.22 -7.13 -0.82
C THR A 119 11.55 -8.21 0.23
N ILE A 120 12.78 -8.72 0.24
CA ILE A 120 13.25 -9.69 1.24
C ILE A 120 13.37 -9.03 2.61
N ALA A 121 13.92 -7.81 2.67
CA ALA A 121 14.03 -7.04 3.91
C ALA A 121 12.65 -6.80 4.56
N VAL A 122 11.64 -6.46 3.76
CA VAL A 122 10.25 -6.29 4.24
C VAL A 122 9.70 -7.59 4.82
N GLN A 123 9.88 -8.72 4.13
CA GLN A 123 9.43 -10.03 4.60
C GLN A 123 10.13 -10.44 5.91
N LEU A 124 11.45 -10.23 6.00
CA LEU A 124 12.21 -10.50 7.22
C LEU A 124 11.73 -9.63 8.38
N LEU A 125 11.52 -8.33 8.17
CA LEU A 125 11.09 -7.43 9.23
C LEU A 125 9.67 -7.73 9.71
N ILE A 126 8.69 -7.86 8.80
CA ILE A 126 7.28 -7.94 9.17
C ILE A 126 6.87 -9.36 9.55
N ASN A 127 7.33 -10.37 8.82
CA ASN A 127 6.86 -11.75 9.04
C ASN A 127 7.73 -12.54 10.01
N PHE A 128 8.99 -12.12 10.21
CA PHE A 128 9.96 -12.89 10.97
C PHE A 128 10.44 -12.19 12.25
N ILE A 129 10.95 -10.96 12.12
CA ILE A 129 11.51 -10.22 13.25
C ILE A 129 10.39 -9.60 14.07
N PHE A 130 9.44 -8.88 13.49
CA PHE A 130 8.34 -8.20 14.19
C PHE A 130 6.99 -8.85 13.87
N ARG A 131 6.87 -10.13 14.20
CA ARG A 131 5.69 -10.95 13.88
C ARG A 131 4.41 -10.46 14.60
N HIS A 132 4.53 -9.73 15.70
CA HIS A 132 3.41 -9.32 16.52
C HIS A 132 3.28 -7.80 16.58
N LEU A 133 3.11 -7.17 15.41
CA LEU A 133 2.83 -5.72 15.30
C LEU A 133 1.55 -5.25 16.02
N TRP A 134 0.71 -6.19 16.51
CA TRP A 134 -0.40 -5.90 17.41
C TRP A 134 0.04 -5.63 18.86
N GLN A 135 1.27 -6.00 19.22
CA GLN A 135 1.89 -5.67 20.50
C GLN A 135 2.54 -4.28 20.42
N PRO A 136 2.18 -3.33 21.30
CA PRO A 136 2.70 -1.95 21.25
C PRO A 136 4.23 -1.85 21.29
N ASP A 137 4.89 -2.74 22.03
CA ASP A 137 6.36 -2.74 22.16
C ASP A 137 7.06 -3.19 20.88
N GLU A 138 6.52 -4.20 20.18
CA GLU A 138 7.07 -4.64 18.89
C GLU A 138 6.80 -3.61 17.80
N GLU A 139 5.60 -3.04 17.76
CA GLU A 139 5.23 -1.97 16.83
C GLU A 139 6.14 -0.75 17.02
N ARG A 140 6.38 -0.33 18.26
CA ARG A 140 7.29 0.78 18.58
C ARG A 140 8.71 0.51 18.08
N ARG A 141 9.25 -0.69 18.33
CA ARG A 141 10.61 -1.06 17.89
C ARG A 141 10.71 -1.14 16.37
N PHE A 142 9.68 -1.68 15.71
CA PHE A 142 9.59 -1.68 14.25
C PHE A 142 9.62 -0.24 13.69
N LEU A 143 8.81 0.67 14.24
CA LEU A 143 8.79 2.07 13.82
C LEU A 143 10.11 2.79 14.09
N LEU A 144 10.89 2.40 15.11
CA LEU A 144 12.26 2.89 15.30
C LEU A 144 13.22 2.42 14.20
N VAL A 145 13.10 1.17 13.73
CA VAL A 145 13.87 0.70 12.56
C VAL A 145 13.52 1.53 11.33
N VAL A 146 12.23 1.77 11.08
CA VAL A 146 11.77 2.61 9.96
C VAL A 146 12.30 4.02 10.08
N LYS A 147 12.27 4.63 11.27
CA LYS A 147 12.86 5.95 11.54
C LYS A 147 14.33 5.99 11.13
N HIS A 148 15.15 5.04 11.59
CA HIS A 148 16.57 5.01 11.25
C HIS A 148 16.82 4.76 9.76
N LEU A 149 15.97 3.98 9.08
CA LEU A 149 16.05 3.82 7.63
C LEU A 149 15.69 5.10 6.89
N LEU A 150 14.67 5.84 7.35
CA LEU A 150 14.30 7.14 6.79
C LEU A 150 15.42 8.17 6.96
N GLU A 151 16.03 8.25 8.15
CA GLU A 151 17.17 9.12 8.43
C GLU A 151 18.37 8.81 7.51
N ARG A 152 18.67 7.51 7.30
CA ARG A 152 19.77 7.07 6.44
C ARG A 152 19.54 7.30 4.94
N THR A 153 18.31 7.12 4.48
CA THR A 153 17.96 7.24 3.06
C THR A 153 17.62 8.67 2.64
N GLY A 154 17.53 9.60 3.59
CA GLY A 154 17.14 10.99 3.37
C GLY A 154 15.65 11.13 3.09
N GLY A 155 14.80 10.30 3.70
CA GLY A 155 13.33 10.35 3.60
C GLY A 155 12.70 9.29 2.69
N LEU A 156 11.44 9.54 2.30
CA LEU A 156 10.67 8.66 1.42
C LEU A 156 11.00 8.94 -0.05
N LYS A 157 11.44 7.91 -0.77
CA LYS A 157 11.68 7.92 -2.21
C LYS A 157 10.98 6.73 -2.83
N ALA A 158 10.61 6.85 -4.10
CA ALA A 158 10.01 5.74 -4.86
C ALA A 158 10.90 4.49 -4.73
N ASP A 159 10.26 3.35 -4.46
CA ASP A 159 10.86 2.02 -4.38
C ASP A 159 11.97 1.83 -3.32
N ASN A 160 12.12 2.79 -2.40
CA ASN A 160 13.05 2.63 -1.29
C ASN A 160 12.48 1.73 -0.18
N LEU A 161 13.37 1.11 0.58
CA LEU A 161 13.00 0.18 1.66
C LEU A 161 12.01 0.80 2.68
N PRO A 162 12.20 2.04 3.18
CA PRO A 162 11.22 2.68 4.06
C PRO A 162 9.80 2.77 3.47
N MET A 163 9.68 3.14 2.19
CA MET A 163 8.38 3.27 1.51
C MET A 163 7.67 1.91 1.43
N LEU A 164 8.41 0.87 1.05
CA LEU A 164 7.86 -0.50 0.98
C LEU A 164 7.46 -1.04 2.36
N LEU A 165 8.28 -0.78 3.38
CA LEU A 165 7.97 -1.18 4.76
C LEU A 165 6.71 -0.50 5.27
N LEU A 166 6.57 0.80 5.07
CA LEU A 166 5.40 1.56 5.49
C LEU A 166 4.14 1.13 4.72
N GLY A 167 4.25 0.88 3.42
CA GLY A 167 3.15 0.39 2.60
C GLY A 167 2.62 -0.98 3.07
N VAL A 168 3.50 -1.91 3.42
CA VAL A 168 3.07 -3.21 3.97
C VAL A 168 2.59 -3.07 5.41
N TYR A 169 3.29 -2.29 6.23
CA TYR A 169 2.90 -2.02 7.62
C TYR A 169 1.46 -1.49 7.71
N PHE A 170 1.07 -0.52 6.88
CA PHE A 170 -0.29 0.01 6.90
C PHE A 170 -1.36 -1.02 6.53
N ARG A 171 -1.02 -2.10 5.82
CA ARG A 171 -1.97 -3.19 5.52
C ARG A 171 -2.17 -4.13 6.70
N VAL A 172 -1.11 -4.37 7.47
CA VAL A 172 -1.09 -5.37 8.55
C VAL A 172 -1.27 -4.77 9.95
N ALA A 173 -1.15 -3.45 10.08
CA ALA A 173 -1.26 -2.77 11.36
C ALA A 173 -2.66 -2.94 11.97
N PRO A 174 -2.74 -3.13 13.29
CA PRO A 174 -3.99 -3.42 13.98
C PRO A 174 -4.99 -2.27 13.82
N GLY A 175 -6.23 -2.60 13.46
CA GLY A 175 -7.33 -1.63 13.35
C GLY A 175 -7.33 -0.75 12.11
N VAL A 176 -6.31 -0.86 11.23
CA VAL A 176 -6.28 -0.05 9.99
C VAL A 176 -7.38 -0.45 9.04
N SER A 177 -7.62 -1.74 8.83
CA SER A 177 -8.72 -2.22 7.98
C SER A 177 -10.08 -1.74 8.48
N ALA A 178 -10.33 -1.77 9.78
CA ALA A 178 -11.58 -1.27 10.38
C ALA A 178 -11.74 0.25 10.19
N TRP A 179 -10.67 1.01 10.38
CA TRP A 179 -10.68 2.45 10.13
C TRP A 179 -10.89 2.77 8.64
N LEU A 180 -10.19 2.09 7.74
CA LEU A 180 -10.37 2.21 6.30
C LEU A 180 -11.79 1.86 5.87
N GLN A 181 -12.37 0.79 6.42
CA GLN A 181 -13.74 0.40 6.14
C GLN A 181 -14.72 1.52 6.49
N ALA A 182 -14.49 2.21 7.61
CA ALA A 182 -15.31 3.35 8.04
C ALA A 182 -15.10 4.61 7.17
N VAL A 183 -13.89 4.83 6.64
CA VAL A 183 -13.56 6.01 5.83
C VAL A 183 -13.98 5.85 4.37
N VAL A 184 -13.62 4.72 3.74
CA VAL A 184 -13.79 4.51 2.29
C VAL A 184 -14.79 3.42 1.94
N GLY A 185 -15.16 2.53 2.88
CA GLY A 185 -15.92 1.30 2.57
C GLY A 185 -17.27 1.55 1.90
N ASP A 186 -18.05 2.53 2.37
CA ASP A 186 -19.35 2.88 1.77
C ASP A 186 -19.18 3.50 0.38
N THR A 187 -18.15 4.33 0.21
CA THR A 187 -17.87 5.01 -1.05
C THR A 187 -17.37 4.03 -2.11
N VAL A 188 -16.44 3.14 -1.76
CA VAL A 188 -15.96 2.07 -2.64
C VAL A 188 -17.13 1.16 -3.05
N ARG A 189 -18.00 0.77 -2.12
CA ARG A 189 -19.20 -0.02 -2.44
C ARG A 189 -20.14 0.69 -3.42
N ARG A 190 -20.35 2.00 -3.24
CA ARG A 190 -21.17 2.80 -4.16
C ARG A 190 -20.56 2.86 -5.56
N VAL A 191 -19.24 3.11 -5.68
CA VAL A 191 -18.54 3.11 -6.97
C VAL A 191 -18.64 1.76 -7.66
N VAL A 192 -18.46 0.67 -6.92
CA VAL A 192 -18.60 -0.70 -7.45
C VAL A 192 -20.04 -0.97 -7.91
N ALA A 193 -21.05 -0.57 -7.14
CA ALA A 193 -22.45 -0.74 -7.52
C ALA A 193 -22.81 0.07 -8.78
N LEU A 194 -22.32 1.31 -8.90
CA LEU A 194 -22.48 2.13 -10.12
C LEU A 194 -21.85 1.45 -11.33
N ALA A 195 -20.65 0.87 -11.15
CA ALA A 195 -19.96 0.16 -12.21
C ALA A 195 -20.70 -1.11 -12.68
N HIS A 196 -21.34 -1.84 -11.77
CA HIS A 196 -22.21 -2.98 -12.10
C HIS A 196 -23.47 -2.56 -12.86
N ASN A 197 -23.98 -1.36 -12.60
CA ASN A 197 -25.10 -0.77 -13.33
C ASN A 197 -24.70 -0.15 -14.69
N GLY A 198 -23.44 -0.31 -15.11
CA GLY A 198 -22.94 0.18 -16.39
C GLY A 198 -22.46 1.64 -16.37
N CYS A 199 -22.48 2.32 -15.22
CA CYS A 199 -21.88 3.64 -15.08
C CYS A 199 -20.35 3.53 -15.02
N SER A 200 -19.62 4.51 -15.55
CA SER A 200 -18.17 4.53 -15.48
C SER A 200 -17.69 5.91 -15.07
N LEU A 201 -16.81 5.96 -14.07
CA LEU A 201 -16.19 7.21 -13.61
C LEU A 201 -14.91 7.55 -14.39
N VAL A 202 -14.52 6.71 -15.36
CA VAL A 202 -13.31 6.92 -16.15
C VAL A 202 -13.46 8.17 -17.00
N ALA A 203 -12.64 9.18 -16.76
CA ALA A 203 -12.68 10.49 -17.42
C ALA A 203 -11.89 10.52 -18.74
N ASP A 204 -11.83 9.40 -19.46
CA ASP A 204 -11.23 9.29 -20.79
C ASP A 204 -12.29 9.57 -21.87
N SER A 205 -11.89 10.31 -22.91
CA SER A 205 -12.75 10.71 -24.02
C SER A 205 -13.29 9.51 -24.81
N ALA A 206 -12.51 8.43 -24.94
CA ALA A 206 -12.93 7.22 -25.62
C ALA A 206 -14.02 6.46 -24.84
N ASP A 207 -13.83 6.27 -23.53
CA ASP A 207 -14.82 5.67 -22.64
C ASP A 207 -16.06 6.57 -22.45
N ALA A 208 -15.89 7.89 -22.48
CA ALA A 208 -16.98 8.86 -22.48
C ALA A 208 -17.84 8.71 -23.73
N TYR A 209 -17.20 8.68 -24.91
CA TYR A 209 -17.87 8.44 -26.18
C TYR A 209 -18.63 7.12 -26.19
N ALA A 210 -17.99 6.01 -25.79
CA ALA A 210 -18.59 4.67 -25.80
C ALA A 210 -19.85 4.56 -24.93
N SER A 211 -19.93 5.33 -23.85
CA SER A 211 -21.09 5.34 -22.95
C SER A 211 -22.28 6.16 -23.44
N LEU A 212 -22.09 7.01 -24.45
CA LEU A 212 -23.16 7.88 -24.93
C LEU A 212 -24.28 7.04 -25.56
N PRO A 213 -25.55 7.48 -25.43
CA PRO A 213 -26.67 6.85 -26.12
C PRO A 213 -26.39 6.73 -27.62
N GLN A 214 -26.85 5.64 -28.25
CA GLN A 214 -26.55 5.33 -29.64
C GLN A 214 -26.92 6.48 -30.62
N HIS A 215 -28.01 7.18 -30.36
CA HIS A 215 -28.43 8.33 -31.17
C HIS A 215 -27.47 9.52 -31.05
N VAL A 216 -26.91 9.78 -29.87
CA VAL A 216 -25.91 10.83 -29.66
C VAL A 216 -24.58 10.45 -30.31
N ARG A 217 -24.19 9.17 -30.22
CA ARG A 217 -22.99 8.66 -30.91
C ARG A 217 -23.08 8.83 -32.42
N ALA A 218 -24.22 8.47 -33.02
CA ALA A 218 -24.46 8.67 -34.45
C ALA A 218 -24.37 10.14 -34.87
N GLN A 219 -24.85 11.06 -34.02
CA GLN A 219 -24.73 12.50 -34.25
C GLN A 219 -23.26 12.96 -34.20
N VAL A 220 -22.50 12.54 -33.18
CA VAL A 220 -21.07 12.84 -33.05
C VAL A 220 -20.29 12.33 -34.27
N ASP A 221 -20.54 11.08 -34.69
CA ASP A 221 -19.88 10.49 -35.87
C ASP A 221 -20.22 11.27 -37.15
N ALA A 222 -21.47 11.69 -37.31
CA ALA A 222 -21.88 12.50 -38.45
C ALA A 222 -21.29 13.91 -38.43
N ASP A 223 -21.14 14.54 -37.27
CA ASP A 223 -20.55 15.88 -37.12
C ASP A 223 -19.03 15.86 -37.39
N VAL A 224 -18.34 14.78 -37.03
CA VAL A 224 -16.94 14.55 -37.42
C VAL A 224 -16.83 14.30 -38.93
N GLN A 225 -17.69 13.46 -39.51
CA GLN A 225 -17.69 13.21 -40.96
C GLN A 225 -18.00 14.46 -41.79
N ARG A 226 -18.85 15.35 -41.27
CA ARG A 226 -19.17 16.64 -41.90
C ARG A 226 -18.11 17.72 -41.67
N GLY A 227 -17.06 17.44 -40.88
CA GLY A 227 -15.99 18.39 -40.56
C GLY A 227 -16.42 19.53 -39.61
N ALA A 228 -17.59 19.43 -38.98
CA ALA A 228 -18.05 20.38 -37.97
C ALA A 228 -17.23 20.26 -36.67
N CYS A 229 -16.55 19.14 -36.48
CA CYS A 229 -15.68 18.86 -35.36
C CYS A 229 -14.41 18.15 -35.86
N PHE A 230 -13.24 18.52 -35.31
CA PHE A 230 -11.95 17.95 -35.73
C PHE A 230 -11.81 16.47 -35.37
N ASN A 231 -12.32 16.07 -34.19
CA ASN A 231 -12.27 14.69 -33.72
C ASN A 231 -13.39 14.43 -32.69
N LYS A 232 -13.63 13.16 -32.34
CA LYS A 232 -14.67 12.79 -31.37
C LYS A 232 -14.44 13.39 -29.98
N GLU A 233 -13.17 13.60 -29.60
CA GLU A 233 -12.76 14.08 -28.28
C GLU A 233 -13.12 15.55 -28.03
N THR A 234 -13.12 16.37 -29.09
CA THR A 234 -13.45 17.80 -29.02
C THR A 234 -14.95 18.08 -29.14
N HIS A 235 -15.75 17.06 -29.42
CA HIS A 235 -17.19 17.20 -29.55
C HIS A 235 -17.83 17.57 -28.19
N ALA A 236 -18.69 18.59 -28.17
CA ALA A 236 -19.28 19.14 -26.95
C ALA A 236 -19.98 18.09 -26.06
N ALA A 237 -20.70 17.13 -26.66
CA ALA A 237 -21.34 16.04 -25.92
C ALA A 237 -20.35 15.10 -25.21
N VAL A 238 -19.19 14.82 -25.82
CA VAL A 238 -18.14 13.99 -25.22
C VAL A 238 -17.44 14.78 -24.12
N GLN A 239 -17.11 16.05 -24.36
CA GLN A 239 -16.52 16.93 -23.34
C GLN A 239 -17.45 17.13 -22.13
N ALA A 240 -18.75 17.31 -22.34
CA ALA A 240 -19.73 17.41 -21.26
C ALA A 240 -19.78 16.13 -20.42
N SER A 241 -19.74 14.95 -21.06
CA SER A 241 -19.68 13.65 -20.37
C SER A 241 -18.39 13.50 -19.55
N VAL A 242 -17.22 13.85 -20.12
CA VAL A 242 -15.94 13.84 -19.39
C VAL A 242 -15.98 14.82 -18.20
N ALA A 243 -16.52 16.02 -18.39
CA ALA A 243 -16.63 17.03 -17.34
C ALA A 243 -17.55 16.57 -16.20
N ALA A 244 -18.70 15.97 -16.52
CA ALA A 244 -19.61 15.40 -15.52
C ALA A 244 -18.92 14.30 -14.70
N ARG A 245 -18.22 13.36 -15.35
CA ARG A 245 -17.47 12.30 -14.67
C ARG A 245 -16.35 12.83 -13.78
N ARG A 246 -15.64 13.89 -14.21
CA ARG A 246 -14.64 14.56 -13.36
C ARG A 246 -15.27 15.20 -12.13
N GLY A 247 -16.46 15.80 -12.28
CA GLY A 247 -17.27 16.28 -11.17
C GLY A 247 -17.60 15.15 -10.20
N ASP A 248 -18.13 14.04 -10.69
CA ASP A 248 -18.47 12.87 -9.87
C ASP A 248 -17.25 12.31 -9.12
N VAL A 249 -16.08 12.23 -9.78
CA VAL A 249 -14.83 11.79 -9.14
C VAL A 249 -14.40 12.79 -8.05
N SER A 250 -14.53 14.09 -8.29
CA SER A 250 -14.23 15.13 -7.30
C SER A 250 -15.13 15.00 -6.07
N ASP A 251 -16.44 14.88 -6.26
CA ASP A 251 -17.42 14.74 -5.18
C ASP A 251 -17.15 13.49 -4.34
N VAL A 252 -16.79 12.38 -5.00
CA VAL A 252 -16.39 11.13 -4.36
C VAL A 252 -15.12 11.31 -3.51
N CYS A 253 -14.11 12.00 -4.03
CA CYS A 253 -12.87 12.29 -3.32
C CYS A 253 -13.11 13.22 -2.12
N GLU A 254 -13.86 14.30 -2.29
CA GLU A 254 -14.21 15.25 -1.24
C GLU A 254 -14.98 14.57 -0.11
N GLY A 255 -15.95 13.72 -0.45
CA GLY A 255 -16.69 12.92 0.53
C GLY A 255 -15.78 12.00 1.35
N MET A 256 -14.80 11.33 0.71
CA MET A 256 -13.83 10.50 1.42
C MET A 256 -12.88 11.31 2.30
N LEU A 257 -12.39 12.45 1.82
CA LEU A 257 -11.53 13.34 2.60
C LEU A 257 -12.26 13.91 3.82
N ALA A 258 -13.52 14.33 3.65
CA ALA A 258 -14.35 14.81 4.75
C ALA A 258 -14.56 13.72 5.83
N LEU A 259 -14.79 12.47 5.41
CA LEU A 259 -14.88 11.33 6.33
C LEU A 259 -13.54 11.03 7.02
N ALA A 260 -12.42 11.07 6.28
CA ALA A 260 -11.09 10.87 6.85
C ALA A 260 -10.77 11.92 7.91
N LEU A 261 -11.11 13.19 7.67
CA LEU A 261 -10.95 14.28 8.64
C LEU A 261 -11.85 14.07 9.87
N LYS A 262 -13.12 13.69 9.68
CA LYS A 262 -14.05 13.40 10.77
C LYS A 262 -13.56 12.24 11.65
N LEU A 263 -12.95 11.23 11.05
CA LEU A 263 -12.44 10.03 11.71
C LEU A 263 -10.94 10.09 12.05
N ALA A 264 -10.29 11.25 11.91
CA ALA A 264 -8.86 11.40 12.15
C ALA A 264 -8.46 11.01 13.59
N ARG A 265 -9.32 11.29 14.57
CA ARG A 265 -9.08 10.92 15.99
C ARG A 265 -9.17 9.41 16.24
N ALA A 266 -9.95 8.70 15.43
CA ALA A 266 -10.11 7.25 15.51
C ALA A 266 -9.02 6.50 14.72
N MET A 267 -8.10 7.23 14.07
CA MET A 267 -7.00 6.62 13.33
C MET A 267 -6.10 5.81 14.26
N PRO A 268 -5.73 4.56 13.87
CA PRO A 268 -4.87 3.72 14.69
C PRO A 268 -3.58 4.43 15.11
N GLN A 269 -3.18 4.23 16.36
CA GLN A 269 -2.03 4.92 16.95
C GLN A 269 -0.76 4.69 16.14
N GLY A 270 -0.50 3.46 15.72
CA GLY A 270 0.66 3.11 14.91
C GLY A 270 0.73 3.88 13.57
N VAL A 271 -0.40 4.04 12.88
CA VAL A 271 -0.48 4.87 11.66
C VAL A 271 -0.17 6.33 11.97
N ARG A 272 -0.76 6.89 13.03
CA ARG A 272 -0.46 8.27 13.45
C ARG A 272 1.02 8.46 13.78
N SER A 273 1.63 7.50 14.48
CA SER A 273 3.05 7.50 14.80
C SER A 273 3.92 7.44 13.55
N ALA A 274 3.59 6.56 12.59
CA ALA A 274 4.31 6.47 11.32
C ALA A 274 4.21 7.76 10.49
N LEU A 275 3.02 8.37 10.40
CA LEU A 275 2.84 9.65 9.70
C LEU A 275 3.61 10.79 10.38
N CYS A 276 3.63 10.82 11.71
CA CYS A 276 4.44 11.77 12.48
C CYS A 276 5.94 11.56 12.20
N LEU A 277 6.41 10.32 12.16
CA LEU A 277 7.80 10.01 11.81
C LEU A 277 8.17 10.55 10.42
N ILE A 278 7.34 10.30 9.41
CA ILE A 278 7.56 10.80 8.05
C ILE A 278 7.63 12.33 8.04
N GLN A 279 6.72 13.02 8.73
CA GLN A 279 6.75 14.48 8.85
C GLN A 279 8.04 14.96 9.52
N THR A 280 8.44 14.37 10.64
CA THR A 280 9.64 14.80 11.37
C THR A 280 10.91 14.64 10.53
N VAL A 281 11.07 13.50 9.83
CA VAL A 281 12.26 13.26 8.99
C VAL A 281 12.24 14.13 7.73
N GLY A 282 11.06 14.36 7.14
CA GLY A 282 10.89 15.25 5.99
C GLY A 282 11.27 16.70 6.29
N ILE A 283 10.96 17.19 7.50
CA ILE A 283 11.35 18.54 7.97
C ILE A 283 12.87 18.61 8.17
N THR A 284 13.49 17.59 8.77
CA THR A 284 14.93 17.59 9.03
C THR A 284 15.78 17.40 7.77
N GLY A 285 15.28 16.67 6.76
CA GLY A 285 15.97 16.45 5.49
C GLY A 285 15.91 17.64 4.53
N GLY A 286 14.83 18.44 4.57
CA GLY A 286 14.67 19.63 3.74
C GLY A 286 15.41 20.88 4.24
N GLY A 287 15.81 20.92 5.52
CA GLY A 287 16.52 22.05 6.11
C GLY A 287 18.03 22.12 5.79
N GLY A 288 18.62 21.03 5.27
CA GLY A 288 20.05 20.97 4.95
C GLY A 288 20.45 21.79 3.73
N GLU A 289 19.63 21.81 2.67
CA GLU A 289 19.97 22.52 1.43
C GLU A 289 19.74 24.02 1.49
N THR A 290 18.82 24.50 2.35
CA THR A 290 18.62 25.95 2.59
C THR A 290 19.61 26.51 3.60
N ALA A 291 20.05 25.71 4.58
CA ALA A 291 21.07 26.13 5.54
C ALA A 291 22.47 26.18 4.93
N GLU A 292 22.83 25.25 4.03
CA GLU A 292 24.09 25.33 3.27
C GLU A 292 24.09 26.50 2.26
N ARG A 293 22.93 26.88 1.72
CA ARG A 293 22.83 28.08 0.87
C ARG A 293 22.93 29.37 1.68
N ALA A 294 22.35 29.43 2.88
CA ALA A 294 22.48 30.57 3.79
C ALA A 294 23.93 30.73 4.30
N GLN A 295 24.61 29.63 4.63
CA GLN A 295 26.04 29.65 5.02
C GLN A 295 26.99 29.92 3.85
N ARG A 296 26.64 29.55 2.60
CA ARG A 296 27.42 29.94 1.41
C ARG A 296 27.13 31.37 0.94
N SER A 297 25.99 31.96 1.29
CA SER A 297 25.71 33.39 1.05
C SER A 297 26.34 34.31 2.09
N ASP A 298 26.58 33.83 3.32
CA ASP A 298 27.27 34.62 4.36
C ASP A 298 28.81 34.53 4.29
N LEU A 299 29.35 33.65 3.44
CA LEU A 299 30.79 33.52 3.17
C LEU A 299 31.28 34.24 1.90
N ASN A 300 30.41 34.97 1.20
CA ASN A 300 30.75 35.72 -0.02
C ASN A 300 30.39 37.22 0.04
N LEU A 301 30.32 37.80 1.23
CA LEU A 301 30.28 39.26 1.42
C LEU A 301 31.64 39.79 1.87
N SER A 302 32.65 39.61 1.02
CA SER A 302 33.88 40.42 1.03
C SER A 302 34.59 40.34 -0.32
N ALA A 303 34.05 41.00 -1.34
CA ALA A 303 34.84 41.57 -2.43
C ALA A 303 33.96 42.47 -3.32
N ASP A 304 34.44 43.69 -3.48
CA ASP A 304 34.25 44.58 -4.62
C ASP A 304 32.95 45.36 -4.78
N ALA A 305 33.06 46.58 -4.26
CA ALA A 305 32.37 47.78 -4.71
C ALA A 305 32.79 48.17 -6.15
N ASN A 306 31.90 48.94 -6.79
CA ASN A 306 32.05 49.72 -8.01
C ASN A 306 32.03 48.98 -9.36
N VAL A 307 30.98 49.23 -10.16
CA VAL A 307 31.01 50.09 -11.37
C VAL A 307 29.57 50.29 -11.89
N ASP A 308 29.30 51.54 -12.26
CA ASP A 308 28.07 52.11 -12.82
C ASP A 308 27.55 51.47 -14.12
N GLY A 309 26.24 51.61 -14.34
CA GLY A 309 25.76 52.29 -15.56
C GLY A 309 24.99 51.50 -16.62
N SER A 310 23.67 51.77 -16.67
CA SER A 310 22.85 51.99 -17.89
C SER A 310 22.48 50.82 -18.82
N GLY A 311 21.18 50.71 -19.14
CA GLY A 311 20.74 50.30 -20.50
C GLY A 311 19.59 49.30 -20.64
N ALA A 312 18.38 49.84 -20.87
CA ALA A 312 17.39 49.46 -21.90
C ALA A 312 16.83 48.01 -22.08
N VAL A 313 15.49 47.93 -21.93
CA VAL A 313 14.45 47.51 -22.91
C VAL A 313 14.69 46.32 -23.87
N GLY A 314 13.73 45.37 -23.88
CA GLY A 314 13.40 44.50 -25.03
C GLY A 314 13.13 43.04 -24.62
N SER A 315 11.86 42.60 -24.56
CA SER A 315 11.14 41.87 -25.62
C SER A 315 11.66 40.46 -25.92
N ALA A 316 10.84 39.45 -25.63
CA ALA A 316 10.35 38.45 -26.59
C ALA A 316 9.89 37.17 -25.87
N ALA A 317 8.62 36.83 -26.08
CA ALA A 317 8.14 35.46 -25.99
C ALA A 317 8.81 34.63 -27.11
N ASP A 318 9.32 33.43 -26.80
CA ASP A 318 8.91 32.22 -27.54
C ASP A 318 9.46 30.91 -26.95
N SER A 319 8.53 29.98 -26.74
CA SER A 319 8.62 28.55 -27.05
C SER A 319 9.91 27.77 -26.77
N ARG A 320 9.85 26.87 -25.77
CA ARG A 320 10.42 25.50 -25.87
C ARG A 320 9.63 24.49 -25.06
N ILE A 321 8.83 23.74 -25.81
CA ILE A 321 8.30 22.41 -25.51
C ILE A 321 9.49 21.47 -25.21
N GLY A 322 9.32 20.60 -24.22
CA GLY A 322 10.13 19.38 -24.08
C GLY A 322 11.21 19.41 -23.01
N ALA A 323 10.82 19.19 -21.76
CA ALA A 323 11.58 18.39 -20.79
C ALA A 323 10.68 18.16 -19.57
N THR A 324 10.14 16.95 -19.43
CA THR A 324 9.73 16.38 -18.15
C THR A 324 10.97 16.31 -17.27
N ARG A 325 11.27 17.43 -16.62
CA ARG A 325 12.28 17.52 -15.58
C ARG A 325 11.69 16.77 -14.39
N GLU A 326 12.17 15.54 -14.20
CA GLU A 326 12.04 14.78 -12.97
C GLU A 326 12.23 15.76 -11.80
N ARG A 327 11.13 16.07 -11.12
CA ARG A 327 11.18 16.91 -9.94
C ARG A 327 11.95 16.14 -8.88
N ALA A 328 13.17 16.60 -8.62
CA ALA A 328 13.90 16.30 -7.41
C ALA A 328 12.95 16.35 -6.21
N GLY A 329 12.99 15.29 -5.41
CA GLY A 329 11.99 14.92 -4.41
C GLY A 329 11.63 16.07 -3.48
N VAL A 330 10.41 16.59 -3.63
CA VAL A 330 9.77 17.40 -2.60
C VAL A 330 9.51 16.47 -1.41
N PRO A 331 9.87 16.85 -0.17
CA PRO A 331 9.55 16.04 1.00
C PRO A 331 8.04 15.83 1.06
N ILE A 332 7.61 14.58 0.91
CA ILE A 332 6.20 14.21 0.97
C ILE A 332 5.71 14.52 2.38
N GLY A 333 4.88 15.56 2.52
CA GLY A 333 4.26 15.87 3.81
C GLY A 333 3.37 14.72 4.29
N GLY A 334 3.16 14.60 5.60
CA GLY A 334 2.40 13.46 6.16
C GLY A 334 0.97 13.32 5.61
N ALA A 335 0.33 14.41 5.17
CA ALA A 335 -0.96 14.34 4.48
C ALA A 335 -0.85 13.67 3.10
N SER A 336 0.18 14.00 2.32
CA SER A 336 0.45 13.36 1.04
C SER A 336 0.89 11.90 1.19
N SER A 337 1.62 11.57 2.27
CA SER A 337 1.91 10.17 2.60
C SER A 337 0.67 9.38 3.00
N LEU A 338 -0.26 9.96 3.77
CA LEU A 338 -1.53 9.31 4.10
C LEU A 338 -2.35 9.01 2.84
N LEU A 339 -2.41 9.95 1.90
CA LEU A 339 -3.14 9.76 0.65
C LEU A 339 -2.45 8.72 -0.25
N SER A 340 -1.14 8.85 -0.45
CA SER A 340 -0.39 8.05 -1.41
C SER A 340 -0.06 6.64 -0.92
N LEU A 341 0.16 6.44 0.38
CA LEU A 341 0.58 5.14 0.93
C LEU A 341 -0.58 4.34 1.55
N LEU A 342 -1.70 5.00 1.89
CA LEU A 342 -2.81 4.34 2.59
C LEU A 342 -4.14 4.48 1.86
N LEU A 343 -4.68 5.69 1.71
CA LEU A 343 -6.04 5.87 1.20
C LEU A 343 -6.17 5.52 -0.29
N ALA A 344 -5.32 6.06 -1.17
CA ALA A 344 -5.40 5.77 -2.60
C ALA A 344 -5.15 4.28 -2.93
N PRO A 345 -4.14 3.60 -2.35
CA PRO A 345 -3.99 2.15 -2.52
C PRO A 345 -5.20 1.34 -2.02
N ALA A 346 -5.82 1.76 -0.91
CA ALA A 346 -7.01 1.10 -0.37
C ALA A 346 -8.25 1.28 -1.25
N VAL A 347 -8.36 2.41 -1.95
CA VAL A 347 -9.43 2.63 -2.93
C VAL A 347 -9.16 1.87 -4.22
N ALA A 348 -7.92 1.86 -4.72
CA ALA A 348 -7.55 1.18 -5.97
C ALA A 348 -7.65 -0.35 -5.85
N PHE A 349 -7.29 -0.91 -4.69
CA PHE A 349 -7.25 -2.35 -4.43
C PHE A 349 -7.95 -2.67 -3.09
N PRO A 350 -9.28 -2.51 -3.00
CA PRO A 350 -10.01 -2.68 -1.75
C PRO A 350 -9.91 -4.11 -1.19
N GLU A 351 -9.71 -5.11 -2.05
CA GLU A 351 -9.44 -6.49 -1.67
C GLU A 351 -8.14 -6.67 -0.88
N ALA A 352 -7.09 -5.91 -1.20
CA ALA A 352 -5.79 -6.01 -0.52
C ALA A 352 -5.83 -5.46 0.92
N PHE A 353 -6.87 -4.68 1.25
CA PHE A 353 -7.10 -4.10 2.57
C PHE A 353 -8.30 -4.71 3.28
N ALA A 354 -8.85 -5.81 2.76
CA ALA A 354 -10.03 -6.50 3.27
C ALA A 354 -11.29 -5.60 3.36
N ILE A 355 -11.39 -4.58 2.50
CA ILE A 355 -12.56 -3.68 2.41
C ILE A 355 -13.69 -4.36 1.65
N LEU A 356 -13.32 -5.09 0.58
CA LEU A 356 -14.21 -5.86 -0.28
C LEU A 356 -13.67 -7.26 -0.55
N LEU A 357 -14.56 -8.18 -0.89
CA LEU A 357 -14.17 -9.50 -1.40
C LEU A 357 -13.74 -9.39 -2.88
N PRO A 358 -12.70 -10.14 -3.32
CA PRO A 358 -12.17 -10.05 -4.68
C PRO A 358 -13.22 -10.25 -5.79
N LEU A 359 -14.19 -11.14 -5.55
CA LEU A 359 -15.25 -11.48 -6.51
C LEU A 359 -16.23 -10.33 -6.78
N ALA A 360 -16.21 -9.27 -5.97
CA ALA A 360 -17.14 -8.15 -6.10
C ALA A 360 -16.70 -7.10 -7.14
N VAL A 361 -15.44 -7.13 -7.60
CA VAL A 361 -14.83 -6.04 -8.40
C VAL A 361 -14.68 -6.47 -9.86
N THR A 362 -15.50 -5.90 -10.74
CA THR A 362 -15.37 -6.03 -12.21
C THR A 362 -14.26 -5.14 -12.75
N ASP A 363 -13.85 -5.36 -14.01
CA ASP A 363 -12.84 -4.51 -14.67
C ASP A 363 -13.27 -3.05 -14.78
N ASN A 364 -14.56 -2.79 -15.04
CA ASN A 364 -15.09 -1.42 -15.05
C ASN A 364 -15.06 -0.78 -13.66
N ALA A 365 -15.40 -1.55 -12.61
CA ALA A 365 -15.29 -1.09 -11.23
C ALA A 365 -13.83 -0.79 -10.86
N ARG A 366 -12.89 -1.65 -11.25
CA ARG A 366 -11.45 -1.48 -11.02
C ARG A 366 -10.91 -0.22 -11.71
N ARG A 367 -11.28 0.02 -12.98
CA ARG A 367 -10.90 1.26 -13.69
C ARG A 367 -11.48 2.51 -13.01
N SER A 368 -12.74 2.48 -12.60
CA SER A 368 -13.38 3.60 -11.90
C SER A 368 -12.72 3.89 -10.54
N LEU A 369 -12.44 2.85 -9.75
CA LEU A 369 -11.73 2.98 -8.47
C LEU A 369 -10.29 3.47 -8.66
N HIS A 370 -9.62 3.04 -9.72
CA HIS A 370 -8.28 3.52 -10.06
C HIS A 370 -8.29 5.02 -10.40
N GLU A 371 -9.27 5.50 -11.16
CA GLU A 371 -9.39 6.94 -11.46
C GLU A 371 -9.59 7.76 -10.19
N VAL A 372 -10.44 7.30 -9.27
CA VAL A 372 -10.65 7.92 -7.95
C VAL A 372 -9.36 7.92 -7.14
N ALA A 373 -8.62 6.80 -7.09
CA ALA A 373 -7.34 6.73 -6.39
C ALA A 373 -6.31 7.70 -6.98
N CYS A 374 -6.21 7.80 -8.30
CA CYS A 374 -5.35 8.75 -8.99
C CYS A 374 -5.74 10.21 -8.71
N ALA A 375 -7.04 10.50 -8.60
CA ALA A 375 -7.53 11.82 -8.21
C ALA A 375 -7.17 12.17 -6.76
N LEU A 376 -7.27 11.22 -5.82
CA LEU A 376 -6.86 11.41 -4.43
C LEU A 376 -5.35 11.73 -4.30
N VAL A 377 -4.50 11.07 -5.08
CA VAL A 377 -3.06 11.36 -5.11
C VAL A 377 -2.79 12.74 -5.73
N ARG A 378 -3.51 13.11 -6.79
CA ARG A 378 -3.38 14.45 -7.41
C ARG A 378 -3.85 15.59 -6.50
N ALA A 379 -4.74 15.30 -5.55
CA ALA A 379 -5.22 16.25 -4.56
C ALA A 379 -4.26 16.46 -3.38
N SER A 380 -3.18 15.66 -3.28
CA SER A 380 -2.16 15.76 -2.23
C SER A 380 -1.03 16.70 -2.61
#